data_AF-A0A7C4VQU5-F1
#
_entry.id   AF-A0A7C4VQU5-F1
#
_cell.length_a   1.000
_cell.length_b   1.000
_cell.length_c   1.000
_cell.angle_alpha   90.00
_cell.angle_beta   90.00
_cell.angle_gamma   90.00
#
_symmetry.space_group_name_H-M   'P 1'
#
loop_
_entity.id
_entity.type
_entity.pdbx_description
1 polymer ?
#
loop_
_entity_poly.entity_id
_entity_poly.type
_entity_poly.pdbx_seq_one_letter_code
_entity_poly.pdbx_strand_id
1 'polypeptide(L)'
;MTHQPALFTEPTPASSGPVECLGLTFENDAARRAYFTEKLREKLQDPAFRQIEGFPLGSDEDILALSDPPYYTACPNPFLEDFVKHYGKPYDPTADRYRREPFAVELAESRNNPFVNAHSYATKVPHQAVMRLLLHYTEPGDLVLDAFGGTGMTAVAAQLCANPDQDFIQIITDEMPEAQWGARCAIVGDLSTAATFIARNFNLPDDLNAFEKEAQQLAQEVQAECGWMYETYHRHNQTGNIIVTLWSDVFTCTNCGAEIVFWDRAVNLDSAEIEDKISCKVCGVQNKKTNLERAWVVKFDTLLGHTIKIAKQTPVLIVYECNGKRYEKYPDDKDFELLDQIEQQSIPYWFPTERMPVGEESRRNDDIGVTHVHHFFTKRNLYALAVAWSKAQSIRAKFLLTSLMYKSSLLCAPLMSNFFAAKKGKAGGGWVGKERSGTLYYPSIHSEVAIVPQIKSRTCLSTNF
;
A
#
# COMPACT_ATOMS: atom_id res chain seq x y z
N MET A 1 -18.99 19.84 -12.68
CA MET A 1 -17.65 19.27 -12.88
C MET A 1 -16.81 19.74 -11.71
N THR A 2 -16.76 18.96 -10.65
CA THR A 2 -15.94 19.25 -9.48
C THR A 2 -14.49 19.06 -9.90
N HIS A 3 -13.68 20.13 -9.79
CA HIS A 3 -12.23 20.04 -9.90
C HIS A 3 -11.75 19.11 -8.78
N GLN A 4 -11.55 17.83 -9.12
CA GLN A 4 -10.68 16.96 -8.33
C GLN A 4 -9.30 17.63 -8.37
N PRO A 5 -8.71 18.02 -7.23
CA PRO A 5 -7.29 18.34 -7.23
C PRO A 5 -6.57 17.10 -7.76
N ALA A 6 -5.70 17.31 -8.74
CA ALA A 6 -4.98 16.22 -9.39
C ALA A 6 -4.26 15.41 -8.31
N LEU A 7 -4.58 14.12 -8.21
CA LEU A 7 -4.08 13.20 -7.18
C LEU A 7 -2.54 13.04 -7.20
N PHE A 8 -1.86 13.64 -8.19
CA PHE A 8 -0.46 13.40 -8.57
C PHE A 8 0.37 14.67 -8.79
N THR A 9 -0.08 15.87 -8.37
CA THR A 9 0.65 17.12 -8.63
C THR A 9 1.74 17.48 -7.62
N GLU A 10 1.98 16.66 -6.60
CA GLU A 10 3.01 16.98 -5.59
C GLU A 10 4.36 16.33 -5.96
N PRO A 11 5.44 17.13 -6.07
CA PRO A 11 6.79 16.58 -6.29
C PRO A 11 7.21 15.74 -5.09
N THR A 12 7.76 14.56 -5.36
CA THR A 12 8.36 13.65 -4.36
C THR A 12 9.44 14.39 -3.56
N PRO A 13 9.55 14.19 -2.23
CA PRO A 13 10.64 14.76 -1.44
C PRO A 13 11.99 14.30 -2.00
N ALA A 14 12.87 15.25 -2.30
CA ALA A 14 14.20 14.98 -2.83
C ALA A 14 15.17 14.54 -1.72
N SER A 15 16.17 13.72 -2.08
CA SER A 15 17.28 13.40 -1.19
C SER A 15 18.04 14.68 -0.81
N SER A 16 18.41 14.82 0.47
CA SER A 16 18.97 16.07 1.00
C SER A 16 20.50 16.21 0.86
N GLY A 17 21.13 15.46 -0.06
CA GLY A 17 22.60 15.42 -0.19
C GLY A 17 23.07 15.61 -1.64
N PRO A 18 24.35 15.98 -1.84
CA PRO A 18 24.90 16.21 -3.17
C PRO A 18 24.72 15.02 -4.10
N VAL A 19 24.37 15.30 -5.36
CA VAL A 19 24.21 14.27 -6.39
C VAL A 19 25.08 14.58 -7.60
N GLU A 20 25.64 13.55 -8.22
CA GLU A 20 26.33 13.65 -9.50
C GLU A 20 25.44 13.11 -10.61
N CYS A 21 25.35 13.83 -11.72
CA CYS A 21 24.59 13.40 -12.89
C CYS A 21 25.29 13.88 -14.17
N LEU A 22 25.70 12.93 -15.02
CA LEU A 22 26.38 13.19 -16.29
C LEU A 22 27.63 14.10 -16.13
N GLY A 23 28.41 13.89 -15.07
CA GLY A 23 29.62 14.66 -14.77
C GLY A 23 29.38 16.05 -14.16
N LEU A 24 28.14 16.39 -13.81
CA LEU A 24 27.78 17.61 -13.09
C LEU A 24 27.43 17.29 -11.64
N THR A 25 27.88 18.14 -10.71
CA THR A 25 27.55 18.03 -9.28
C THR A 25 26.46 19.05 -8.91
N PHE A 26 25.44 18.58 -8.21
CA PHE A 26 24.34 19.38 -7.70
C PHE A 26 24.26 19.30 -6.18
N GLU A 27 23.69 20.31 -5.53
CA GLU A 27 23.47 20.34 -4.08
C GLU A 27 22.58 19.20 -3.59
N ASN A 28 21.57 18.84 -4.39
CA ASN A 28 20.59 17.79 -4.12
C ASN A 28 19.85 17.37 -5.40
N ASP A 29 19.03 16.32 -5.32
CA ASP A 29 18.27 15.82 -6.47
C ASP A 29 17.25 16.84 -6.99
N ALA A 30 16.68 17.70 -6.14
CA ALA A 30 15.77 18.76 -6.59
C ALA A 30 16.48 19.78 -7.48
N ALA A 31 17.71 20.18 -7.12
CA ALA A 31 18.52 21.09 -7.92
C ALA A 31 18.92 20.45 -9.27
N ARG A 32 19.29 19.16 -9.25
CA ARG A 32 19.53 18.37 -10.48
C ARG A 32 18.29 18.36 -11.37
N ARG A 33 17.13 17.99 -10.82
CA ARG A 33 15.87 17.90 -11.56
C ARG A 33 15.47 19.26 -12.14
N ALA A 34 15.58 20.33 -11.37
CA ALA A 34 15.28 21.69 -11.83
C ALA A 34 16.16 22.08 -13.03
N TYR A 35 17.47 21.83 -12.95
CA TYR A 35 18.41 22.10 -14.04
C TYR A 35 18.04 21.36 -15.33
N PHE A 36 17.85 20.04 -15.26
CA PHE A 36 17.53 19.24 -16.45
C PHE A 36 16.11 19.47 -16.97
N THR A 37 15.18 19.88 -16.12
CA THR A 37 13.82 20.30 -16.55
C THR A 37 13.91 21.56 -17.39
N GLU A 38 14.73 22.54 -17.00
CA GLU A 38 14.95 23.73 -17.82
C GLU A 38 15.67 23.40 -19.14
N LYS A 39 16.64 22.49 -19.11
CA LYS A 39 17.27 22.00 -20.35
C LYS A 39 16.30 21.28 -21.27
N LEU A 40 15.38 20.50 -20.72
CA LEU A 40 14.32 19.88 -21.53
C LEU A 40 13.39 20.96 -22.11
N ARG A 41 13.02 21.98 -21.33
CA ARG A 41 12.22 23.12 -21.79
C ARG A 41 12.89 23.85 -22.96
N GLU A 42 14.19 24.11 -22.90
CA GLU A 42 14.98 24.67 -24.00
C GLU A 42 14.88 23.78 -25.26
N LYS A 43 15.04 22.46 -25.12
CA LYS A 43 14.97 21.51 -26.24
C LYS A 43 13.58 21.44 -26.87
N LEU A 44 12.51 21.57 -26.08
CA LEU A 44 11.12 21.56 -26.57
C LEU A 44 10.77 22.75 -27.49
N GLN A 45 11.56 23.82 -27.44
CA GLN A 45 11.40 24.98 -28.34
C GLN A 45 11.95 24.71 -29.76
N ASP A 46 12.76 23.66 -29.95
CA ASP A 46 13.30 23.30 -31.26
C ASP A 46 12.24 22.57 -32.11
N PRO A 47 11.79 23.15 -33.25
CA PRO A 47 10.82 22.50 -34.13
C PRO A 47 11.33 21.18 -34.72
N ALA A 48 12.64 21.01 -34.91
CA ALA A 48 13.22 19.78 -35.43
C ALA A 48 13.11 18.64 -34.41
N PHE A 49 13.29 18.95 -33.12
CA PHE A 49 13.12 17.97 -32.04
C PHE A 49 11.68 17.41 -31.99
N ARG A 50 10.68 18.26 -32.25
CA ARG A 50 9.26 17.84 -32.30
C ARG A 50 8.89 17.00 -33.52
N GLN A 51 9.74 16.97 -34.55
CA GLN A 51 9.50 16.16 -35.75
C GLN A 51 9.97 14.72 -35.60
N ILE A 52 10.59 14.35 -34.47
CA ILE A 52 10.96 12.97 -34.18
C ILE A 52 9.70 12.10 -34.13
N GLU A 53 9.74 10.95 -34.80
CA GLU A 53 8.63 10.00 -34.79
C GLU A 53 8.29 9.55 -33.36
N GLY A 54 7.00 9.50 -33.03
CA GLY A 54 6.53 9.14 -31.69
C GLY A 54 6.56 10.30 -30.68
N PHE A 55 6.78 11.54 -31.11
CA PHE A 55 6.65 12.71 -30.22
C PHE A 55 5.20 12.84 -29.68
N PRO A 56 5.02 13.09 -28.37
CA PRO A 56 3.69 13.17 -27.77
C PRO A 56 2.85 14.35 -28.30
N LEU A 57 1.54 14.12 -28.40
CA LEU A 57 0.54 15.17 -28.67
C LEU A 57 0.13 15.84 -27.35
N GLY A 58 1.01 16.67 -26.78
CA GLY A 58 0.79 17.35 -25.50
C GLY A 58 1.42 18.74 -25.44
N SER A 59 1.02 19.52 -24.43
CA SER A 59 1.67 20.81 -24.16
C SER A 59 3.07 20.60 -23.57
N ASP A 60 3.92 21.63 -23.64
CA ASP A 60 5.26 21.56 -23.03
C ASP A 60 5.17 21.34 -21.52
N GLU A 61 4.20 21.97 -20.86
CA GLU A 61 4.02 21.79 -19.42
C GLU A 61 3.59 20.37 -19.06
N ASP A 62 2.75 19.71 -19.88
CA ASP A 62 2.38 18.31 -19.65
C ASP A 62 3.58 17.38 -19.82
N ILE A 63 4.41 17.61 -20.84
CA ILE A 63 5.63 16.84 -21.07
C ILE A 63 6.60 17.02 -19.89
N LEU A 64 6.82 18.25 -19.45
CA LEU A 64 7.71 18.56 -18.33
C LEU A 64 7.19 17.98 -17.01
N ALA A 65 5.89 18.06 -16.75
CA ALA A 65 5.27 17.53 -15.54
C ALA A 65 5.38 16.00 -15.43
N LEU A 66 5.27 15.30 -16.55
CA LEU A 66 5.42 13.84 -16.61
C LEU A 66 6.88 13.38 -16.65
N SER A 67 7.83 14.27 -16.94
CA SER A 67 9.24 13.93 -17.09
C SER A 67 10.03 14.01 -15.78
N ASP A 68 11.13 13.26 -15.73
CA ASP A 68 12.19 13.37 -14.74
C ASP A 68 13.55 13.34 -15.45
N PRO A 69 13.87 14.40 -16.22
CA PRO A 69 15.08 14.43 -17.01
C PRO A 69 16.31 14.50 -16.10
N PRO A 70 17.44 13.88 -16.49
CA PRO A 70 17.66 13.20 -17.78
C PRO A 70 17.26 11.73 -17.76
N TYR A 71 16.78 11.20 -16.62
CA TYR A 71 16.51 9.77 -16.44
C TYR A 71 15.28 9.27 -17.19
N TYR A 72 14.23 10.09 -17.27
CA TYR A 72 12.99 9.77 -17.98
C TYR A 72 12.39 11.02 -18.62
N THR A 73 11.86 10.89 -19.83
CA THR A 73 11.09 11.94 -20.49
C THR A 73 9.83 11.36 -21.10
N ALA A 74 8.73 12.12 -21.07
CA ALA A 74 7.47 11.75 -21.73
C ALA A 74 7.52 11.92 -23.26
N CYS A 75 8.65 12.40 -23.79
CA CYS A 75 8.99 12.51 -25.21
C CYS A 75 10.29 11.70 -25.50
N PRO A 76 10.75 11.58 -26.76
CA PRO A 76 12.08 11.06 -27.06
C PRO A 76 13.14 11.74 -26.18
N ASN A 77 13.98 10.97 -25.48
CA ASN A 77 14.88 11.52 -24.46
C ASN A 77 16.10 12.20 -25.11
N PRO A 78 16.22 13.55 -25.03
CA PRO A 78 17.29 14.28 -25.71
C PRO A 78 18.64 14.14 -25.02
N PHE A 79 18.70 13.54 -23.81
CA PHE A 79 19.91 13.39 -23.01
C PHE A 79 20.60 12.04 -23.20
N LEU A 80 20.06 11.15 -24.06
CA LEU A 80 20.69 9.86 -24.35
C LEU A 80 22.08 10.01 -24.96
N GLU A 81 22.28 11.04 -25.78
CA GLU A 81 23.60 11.32 -26.36
C GLU A 81 24.62 11.70 -25.29
N ASP A 82 24.23 12.54 -24.31
CA ASP A 82 25.08 12.92 -23.19
C ASP A 82 25.39 11.72 -22.29
N PHE A 83 24.40 10.84 -22.06
CA PHE A 83 24.59 9.58 -21.33
C PHE A 83 25.62 8.67 -22.03
N VAL A 84 25.49 8.46 -23.35
CA VAL A 84 26.42 7.64 -24.13
C VAL A 84 27.81 8.26 -24.19
N LYS A 85 27.92 9.60 -24.29
CA LYS A 85 29.23 10.28 -24.23
C LYS A 85 29.91 10.14 -22.88
N HIS A 86 29.14 10.17 -21.79
CA HIS A 86 29.68 10.12 -20.45
C HIS A 86 30.08 8.70 -20.02
N TYR A 87 29.24 7.70 -20.31
CA TYR A 87 29.46 6.31 -19.87
C TYR A 87 30.02 5.39 -20.96
N GLY A 88 29.83 5.73 -22.23
CA GLY A 88 30.26 4.92 -23.36
C GLY A 88 31.74 5.05 -23.68
N LYS A 89 32.27 4.03 -24.36
CA LYS A 89 33.63 4.01 -24.92
C LYS A 89 33.51 4.06 -26.45
N PRO A 90 34.26 4.94 -27.14
CA PRO A 90 34.31 4.91 -28.60
C PRO A 90 34.77 3.54 -29.12
N TYR A 91 34.10 3.03 -30.14
CA TYR A 91 34.51 1.78 -30.77
C TYR A 91 35.77 1.99 -31.61
N ASP A 92 36.84 1.24 -31.29
CA ASP A 92 38.07 1.19 -32.07
C ASP A 92 38.28 -0.24 -32.61
N PRO A 93 38.06 -0.50 -33.91
CA PRO A 93 38.18 -1.84 -34.47
C PRO A 93 39.62 -2.40 -34.41
N THR A 94 40.63 -1.55 -34.22
CA THR A 94 42.04 -1.96 -34.16
C THR A 94 42.49 -2.33 -32.75
N ALA A 95 41.93 -1.65 -31.74
CA ALA A 95 42.18 -1.91 -30.34
C ALA A 95 41.19 -2.92 -29.72
N ASP A 96 40.05 -3.16 -30.36
CA ASP A 96 39.04 -4.08 -29.84
C ASP A 96 39.58 -5.52 -29.76
N ARG A 97 39.46 -6.10 -28.56
CA ARG A 97 39.84 -7.47 -28.25
C ARG A 97 38.66 -8.27 -27.71
N TYR A 98 37.44 -7.70 -27.75
CA TYR A 98 36.24 -8.36 -27.28
C TYR A 98 36.02 -9.68 -28.03
N ARG A 99 36.06 -10.77 -27.29
CA ARG A 99 35.82 -12.14 -27.76
C ARG A 99 35.08 -12.90 -26.67
N ARG A 100 33.81 -13.22 -26.91
CA ARG A 100 32.97 -14.04 -26.03
C ARG A 100 32.30 -15.13 -26.86
N GLU A 101 32.37 -16.36 -26.37
CA GLU A 101 31.63 -17.47 -26.97
C GLU A 101 30.13 -17.34 -26.69
N PRO A 102 29.26 -18.00 -27.49
CA PRO A 102 27.84 -18.07 -27.17
C PRO A 102 27.60 -18.61 -25.76
N PHE A 103 26.74 -17.94 -25.01
CA PHE A 103 26.35 -18.36 -23.67
C PHE A 103 25.50 -19.63 -23.74
N ALA A 104 26.04 -20.74 -23.24
CA ALA A 104 25.49 -22.09 -23.40
C ALA A 104 24.98 -22.71 -22.09
N VAL A 105 24.65 -21.89 -21.09
CA VAL A 105 24.09 -22.31 -19.80
C VAL A 105 22.58 -22.15 -19.81
N GLU A 106 21.85 -23.13 -19.27
CA GLU A 106 20.40 -23.05 -19.12
C GLU A 106 20.02 -21.96 -18.11
N LEU A 107 19.20 -21.00 -18.54
CA LEU A 107 18.74 -19.88 -17.72
C LEU A 107 17.42 -20.22 -17.03
N ALA A 108 17.44 -21.21 -16.13
CA ALA A 108 16.29 -21.57 -15.32
C ALA A 108 16.40 -20.91 -13.94
N GLU A 109 15.56 -19.91 -13.67
CA GLU A 109 15.60 -19.13 -12.43
C GLU A 109 14.27 -19.11 -11.68
N SER A 110 14.36 -19.02 -10.35
CA SER A 110 13.17 -18.92 -9.50
C SER A 110 12.44 -17.60 -9.75
N ARG A 111 11.17 -17.72 -10.12
CA ARG A 111 10.25 -16.57 -10.19
C ARG A 111 9.80 -16.08 -8.80
N ASN A 112 10.10 -16.83 -7.74
CA ASN A 112 9.78 -16.42 -6.38
C ASN A 112 10.93 -15.59 -5.80
N ASN A 113 11.00 -14.30 -6.17
CA ASN A 113 11.95 -13.35 -5.62
C ASN A 113 11.29 -11.98 -5.37
N PRO A 114 11.89 -11.11 -4.54
CA PRO A 114 11.27 -9.83 -4.16
C PRO A 114 10.90 -8.92 -5.34
N PHE A 115 11.76 -8.80 -6.35
CA PHE A 115 11.52 -7.96 -7.53
C PHE A 115 10.37 -8.50 -8.40
N VAL A 116 10.27 -9.82 -8.54
CA VAL A 116 9.18 -10.44 -9.29
C VAL A 116 7.86 -10.30 -8.54
N ASN A 117 7.86 -10.52 -7.22
CA ASN A 117 6.67 -10.51 -6.38
C ASN A 117 6.12 -9.10 -6.07
N ALA A 118 6.96 -8.05 -6.10
CA ALA A 118 6.55 -6.69 -5.73
C ALA A 118 5.44 -6.12 -6.64
N HIS A 119 5.55 -6.34 -7.95
CA HIS A 119 4.56 -5.90 -8.94
C HIS A 119 4.33 -6.97 -10.00
N SER A 120 3.09 -7.46 -10.12
CA SER A 120 2.72 -8.38 -11.19
C SER A 120 2.82 -7.68 -12.54
N TYR A 121 3.58 -8.26 -13.46
CA TYR A 121 3.64 -7.86 -14.86
C TYR A 121 3.85 -9.11 -15.71
N ALA A 122 3.19 -9.18 -16.86
CA ALA A 122 3.32 -10.33 -17.75
C ALA A 122 4.80 -10.52 -18.14
N THR A 123 5.22 -11.78 -18.28
CA THR A 123 6.55 -12.16 -18.81
C THR A 123 7.76 -11.56 -18.10
N LYS A 124 7.63 -11.09 -16.84
CA LYS A 124 8.78 -10.62 -16.06
C LYS A 124 9.81 -11.74 -15.85
N VAL A 125 11.04 -11.48 -16.28
CA VAL A 125 12.18 -12.41 -16.15
C VAL A 125 12.92 -12.15 -14.84
N PRO A 126 13.31 -13.18 -14.07
CA PRO A 126 14.16 -13.01 -12.89
C PRO A 126 15.48 -12.31 -13.23
N HIS A 127 15.90 -11.35 -12.39
CA HIS A 127 17.13 -10.59 -12.64
C HIS A 127 18.37 -11.48 -12.71
N GLN A 128 18.42 -12.57 -11.95
CA GLN A 128 19.54 -13.53 -11.93
C GLN A 128 19.86 -14.12 -13.31
N ALA A 129 18.83 -14.36 -14.13
CA ALA A 129 19.02 -14.87 -15.49
C ALA A 129 19.68 -13.81 -16.38
N VAL A 130 19.28 -12.54 -16.22
CA VAL A 130 19.85 -11.41 -16.96
C VAL A 130 21.26 -11.10 -16.47
N MET A 131 21.51 -11.18 -15.15
CA MET A 131 22.85 -10.97 -14.56
C MET A 131 23.89 -11.92 -15.16
N ARG A 132 23.56 -13.20 -15.36
CA ARG A 132 24.47 -14.16 -16.03
C ARG A 132 24.88 -13.68 -17.43
N LEU A 133 23.91 -13.25 -18.22
CA LEU A 133 24.17 -12.72 -19.55
C LEU A 133 25.05 -11.46 -19.50
N LEU A 134 24.78 -10.55 -18.56
CA LEU A 134 25.60 -9.34 -18.39
C LEU A 134 27.03 -9.68 -17.97
N LEU A 135 27.20 -10.57 -16.99
CA LEU A 135 28.52 -10.98 -16.49
C LEU A 135 29.36 -11.68 -17.56
N HIS A 136 28.71 -12.41 -18.47
CA HIS A 136 29.38 -13.07 -19.58
C HIS A 136 29.74 -12.12 -20.73
N TYR A 137 28.80 -11.27 -21.16
CA TYR A 137 28.95 -10.45 -22.37
C TYR A 137 29.46 -9.02 -22.13
N THR A 138 29.59 -8.57 -20.88
CA THR A 138 29.95 -7.18 -20.58
C THR A 138 30.93 -7.08 -19.42
N GLU A 139 31.65 -5.97 -19.34
CA GLU A 139 32.51 -5.60 -18.22
C GLU A 139 31.87 -4.49 -17.35
N PRO A 140 32.34 -4.28 -16.11
CA PRO A 140 31.90 -3.15 -15.30
C PRO A 140 32.01 -1.81 -16.05
N GLY A 141 30.96 -1.01 -15.97
CA GLY A 141 30.85 0.29 -16.64
C GLY A 141 30.40 0.24 -18.10
N ASP A 142 30.27 -0.95 -18.72
CA ASP A 142 29.80 -1.03 -20.10
C ASP A 142 28.32 -0.61 -20.25
N LEU A 143 27.99 -0.14 -21.44
CA LEU A 143 26.63 0.25 -21.83
C LEU A 143 25.78 -0.97 -22.19
N VAL A 144 24.57 -1.03 -21.64
CA VAL A 144 23.57 -2.06 -21.93
C VAL A 144 22.29 -1.40 -22.43
N LEU A 145 21.82 -1.78 -23.62
CA LEU A 145 20.54 -1.32 -24.14
C LEU A 145 19.51 -2.45 -24.09
N ASP A 146 18.37 -2.17 -23.49
CA ASP A 146 17.18 -3.00 -23.58
C ASP A 146 15.99 -2.15 -24.04
N ALA A 147 15.71 -2.22 -25.34
CA ALA A 147 14.63 -1.47 -25.98
C ALA A 147 13.23 -2.06 -25.71
N PHE A 148 13.14 -3.20 -25.03
CA PHE A 148 11.90 -3.89 -24.66
C PHE A 148 11.94 -4.28 -23.17
N GLY A 149 12.35 -3.33 -22.34
CA GLY A 149 12.77 -3.61 -20.97
C GLY A 149 11.64 -3.99 -20.02
N GLY A 150 10.37 -3.81 -20.40
CA GLY A 150 9.23 -4.10 -19.55
C GLY A 150 9.38 -3.39 -18.20
N THR A 151 9.41 -4.17 -17.12
CA THR A 151 9.59 -3.64 -15.76
C THR A 151 11.03 -3.24 -15.42
N GLY A 152 11.93 -3.18 -16.40
CA GLY A 152 13.31 -2.72 -16.20
C GLY A 152 14.21 -3.72 -15.47
N MET A 153 13.96 -5.02 -15.60
CA MET A 153 14.76 -6.05 -14.92
C MET A 153 16.22 -6.09 -15.40
N THR A 154 16.48 -5.66 -16.64
CA THR A 154 17.84 -5.52 -17.17
C THR A 154 18.62 -4.43 -16.43
N ALA A 155 17.99 -3.31 -16.10
CA ALA A 155 18.62 -2.28 -15.27
C ALA A 155 18.83 -2.76 -13.83
N VAL A 156 17.89 -3.52 -13.26
CA VAL A 156 18.04 -4.13 -11.92
C VAL A 156 19.25 -5.06 -11.92
N ALA A 157 19.34 -5.96 -12.91
CA ALA A 157 20.47 -6.87 -13.07
C ALA A 157 21.80 -6.11 -13.24
N ALA A 158 21.82 -5.07 -14.07
CA ALA A 158 22.99 -4.24 -14.31
C ALA A 158 23.51 -3.59 -13.02
N GLN A 159 22.62 -3.13 -12.14
CA GLN A 159 22.99 -2.57 -10.83
C GLN A 159 23.43 -3.66 -9.84
N LEU A 160 22.68 -4.76 -9.75
CA LEU A 160 22.98 -5.86 -8.83
C LEU A 160 24.26 -6.61 -9.18
N CYS A 161 24.80 -6.48 -10.40
CA CYS A 161 26.14 -6.96 -10.68
C CYS A 161 27.23 -6.30 -9.79
N ALA A 162 26.98 -5.11 -9.20
CA ALA A 162 27.86 -4.51 -8.20
C ALA A 162 27.57 -4.96 -6.76
N ASN A 163 26.36 -5.44 -6.49
CA ASN A 163 25.90 -5.83 -5.16
C ASN A 163 25.05 -7.10 -5.21
N PRO A 164 25.63 -8.25 -5.63
CA PRO A 164 24.92 -9.52 -5.74
C PRO A 164 24.70 -10.18 -4.37
N ASP A 165 23.69 -11.05 -4.29
CA ASP A 165 23.47 -11.91 -3.12
C ASP A 165 24.64 -12.89 -2.94
N GLN A 166 25.00 -13.21 -1.68
CA GLN A 166 26.15 -14.08 -1.38
C GLN A 166 26.05 -15.47 -2.04
N ASP A 167 24.87 -16.08 -2.00
CA ASP A 167 24.63 -17.39 -2.62
C ASP A 167 24.81 -17.32 -4.14
N PHE A 168 24.42 -16.19 -4.75
CA PHE A 168 24.59 -15.97 -6.19
C PHE A 168 26.07 -15.81 -6.57
N ILE A 169 26.89 -15.15 -5.74
CA ILE A 169 28.34 -15.03 -5.97
C ILE A 169 28.99 -16.41 -6.08
N GLN A 170 28.65 -17.33 -5.17
CA GLN A 170 29.24 -18.66 -5.15
C GLN A 170 28.90 -19.43 -6.44
N ILE A 171 27.63 -19.44 -6.83
CA ILE A 171 27.15 -20.10 -8.06
C ILE A 171 27.90 -19.56 -9.28
N ILE A 172 28.00 -18.23 -9.41
CA ILE A 172 28.65 -17.61 -10.56
C ILE A 172 30.17 -17.82 -10.56
N THR A 173 30.82 -17.87 -9.40
CA THR A 173 32.26 -18.12 -9.33
C THR A 173 32.59 -19.53 -9.85
N ASP A 174 31.72 -20.50 -9.60
CA ASP A 174 31.86 -21.87 -10.11
C ASP A 174 31.52 -21.97 -11.61
N GLU A 175 30.48 -21.25 -12.07
CA GLU A 175 30.04 -21.24 -13.48
C GLU A 175 30.97 -20.41 -14.41
N MET A 176 31.47 -19.28 -13.93
CA MET A 176 32.18 -18.25 -14.69
C MET A 176 33.27 -17.59 -13.82
N PRO A 177 34.40 -18.27 -13.54
CA PRO A 177 35.43 -17.76 -12.62
C PRO A 177 36.10 -16.45 -13.08
N GLU A 178 36.04 -16.14 -14.37
CA GLU A 178 36.57 -14.91 -14.98
C GLU A 178 35.56 -13.74 -14.99
N ALA A 179 34.35 -13.94 -14.46
CA ALA A 179 33.31 -12.91 -14.46
C ALA A 179 33.72 -11.72 -13.59
N GLN A 180 33.58 -10.52 -14.15
CA GLN A 180 33.88 -9.28 -13.44
C GLN A 180 32.62 -8.70 -12.81
N TRP A 181 32.66 -8.58 -11.49
CA TRP A 181 31.63 -7.92 -10.69
C TRP A 181 31.75 -6.40 -10.75
N GLY A 182 30.62 -5.72 -10.81
CA GLY A 182 30.52 -4.28 -10.96
C GLY A 182 29.28 -3.86 -11.74
N ALA A 183 28.85 -2.62 -11.56
CA ALA A 183 27.63 -2.12 -12.19
C ALA A 183 27.82 -1.93 -13.69
N ARG A 184 26.75 -2.09 -14.47
CA ARG A 184 26.69 -1.71 -15.89
C ARG A 184 25.76 -0.50 -16.06
N CYS A 185 25.98 0.28 -17.10
CA CYS A 185 25.20 1.47 -17.40
C CYS A 185 24.05 1.10 -18.35
N ALA A 186 22.86 0.92 -17.80
CA ALA A 186 21.71 0.44 -18.57
C ALA A 186 20.81 1.58 -19.09
N ILE A 187 20.38 1.46 -20.35
CA ILE A 187 19.29 2.22 -20.95
C ILE A 187 18.14 1.22 -21.18
N VAL A 188 17.02 1.44 -20.49
CA VAL A 188 15.83 0.59 -20.62
C VAL A 188 14.67 1.41 -21.16
N GLY A 189 14.00 0.90 -22.20
CA GLY A 189 12.85 1.53 -22.83
C GLY A 189 11.68 0.55 -22.97
N ASP A 190 10.46 1.08 -22.90
CA ASP A 190 9.23 0.34 -23.19
C ASP A 190 8.14 1.33 -23.62
N LEU A 191 7.18 0.87 -24.45
CA LEU A 191 6.03 1.68 -24.86
C LEU A 191 4.95 1.78 -23.77
N SER A 192 4.92 0.82 -22.84
CA SER A 192 3.95 0.76 -21.75
C SER A 192 4.29 1.75 -20.64
N THR A 193 3.37 2.67 -20.37
CA THR A 193 3.49 3.62 -19.25
C THR A 193 3.53 2.92 -17.90
N ALA A 194 2.80 1.81 -17.73
CA ALA A 194 2.86 1.01 -16.52
C ALA A 194 4.23 0.34 -16.34
N ALA A 195 4.83 -0.15 -17.43
CA ALA A 195 6.12 -0.83 -17.42
C ALA A 195 7.25 0.14 -17.06
N THR A 196 7.29 1.29 -17.75
CA THR A 196 8.27 2.36 -17.49
C THR A 196 8.12 2.97 -16.09
N PHE A 197 6.88 3.10 -15.57
CA PHE A 197 6.65 3.50 -14.19
C PHE A 197 7.22 2.49 -13.19
N ILE A 198 6.99 1.19 -13.38
CA ILE A 198 7.58 0.15 -12.53
C ILE A 198 9.11 0.15 -12.64
N ALA A 199 9.66 0.22 -13.85
CA ALA A 199 11.09 0.25 -14.11
C ALA A 199 11.77 1.42 -13.38
N ARG A 200 11.18 2.62 -13.46
CA ARG A 200 11.64 3.80 -12.71
C ARG A 200 11.73 3.53 -11.21
N ASN A 201 10.65 2.99 -10.61
CA ASN A 201 10.58 2.77 -9.18
C ASN A 201 11.51 1.63 -8.69
N PHE A 202 11.89 0.70 -9.56
CA PHE A 202 12.91 -0.31 -9.21
C PHE A 202 14.34 0.20 -9.31
N ASN A 203 14.60 1.16 -10.21
CA ASN A 203 15.98 1.45 -10.64
C ASN A 203 16.49 2.84 -10.25
N LEU A 204 15.62 3.77 -9.86
CA LEU A 204 16.06 5.10 -9.44
C LEU A 204 16.16 5.18 -7.92
N PRO A 205 17.15 5.94 -7.40
CA PRO A 205 17.35 6.12 -5.98
C PRO A 205 16.15 6.85 -5.37
N ASP A 206 15.96 6.59 -4.08
CA ASP A 206 14.84 7.13 -3.33
C ASP A 206 15.22 7.42 -1.88
N ASP A 207 14.60 8.43 -1.27
CA ASP A 207 14.88 8.81 0.12
C ASP A 207 14.02 8.00 1.10
N LEU A 208 14.48 6.78 1.38
CA LEU A 208 13.84 5.88 2.34
C LEU A 208 13.80 6.45 3.76
N ASN A 209 14.83 7.21 4.15
CA ASN A 209 14.92 7.82 5.48
C ASN A 209 13.89 8.95 5.64
N ALA A 210 13.69 9.76 4.60
CA ALA A 210 12.66 10.80 4.60
C ALA A 210 11.27 10.18 4.71
N PHE A 211 10.99 9.11 3.96
CA PHE A 211 9.72 8.39 4.06
C PHE A 211 9.50 7.77 5.44
N GLU A 212 10.51 7.10 6.01
CA GLU A 212 10.41 6.52 7.35
C GLU A 212 10.14 7.60 8.40
N LYS A 213 10.89 8.71 8.35
CA LYS A 213 10.71 9.84 9.26
C LYS A 213 9.30 10.43 9.15
N GLU A 214 8.80 10.65 7.94
CA GLU A 214 7.44 11.15 7.72
C GLU A 214 6.40 10.19 8.31
N ALA A 215 6.53 8.89 8.05
CA ALA A 215 5.56 7.92 8.49
C ALA A 215 5.59 7.69 10.02
N GLN A 216 6.77 7.81 10.65
CA GLN A 216 6.90 7.85 12.12
C GLN A 216 6.26 9.11 12.71
N GLN A 217 6.51 10.28 12.11
CA GLN A 217 5.89 11.55 12.52
C GLN A 217 4.36 11.48 12.38
N LEU A 218 3.87 10.96 11.26
CA LEU A 218 2.45 10.74 11.00
C LEU A 218 1.80 9.88 12.10
N ALA A 219 2.45 8.78 12.48
CA ALA A 219 1.95 7.92 13.56
C ALA A 219 1.91 8.65 14.92
N GLN A 220 2.90 9.50 15.21
CA GLN A 220 2.95 10.30 16.44
C GLN A 220 1.86 11.37 16.46
N GLU A 221 1.63 12.08 15.36
CA GLU A 221 0.61 13.11 15.25
C GLU A 221 -0.80 12.53 15.36
N VAL A 222 -1.07 11.41 14.69
CA VAL A 222 -2.35 10.69 14.82
C VAL A 222 -2.53 10.18 16.25
N GLN A 223 -1.48 9.64 16.89
CA GLN A 223 -1.56 9.19 18.28
C GLN A 223 -1.85 10.36 19.24
N ALA A 224 -1.21 11.51 19.04
CA ALA A 224 -1.40 12.68 19.91
C ALA A 224 -2.83 13.20 19.85
N GLU A 225 -3.47 13.19 18.68
CA GLU A 225 -4.83 13.71 18.50
C GLU A 225 -5.92 12.66 18.76
N CYS A 226 -5.72 11.44 18.28
CA CYS A 226 -6.75 10.39 18.27
C CYS A 226 -6.52 9.29 19.31
N GLY A 227 -5.40 9.28 20.01
CA GLY A 227 -5.01 8.19 20.91
C GLY A 227 -6.04 7.90 22.01
N TRP A 228 -6.64 8.95 22.57
CA TRP A 228 -7.68 8.85 23.60
C TRP A 228 -8.90 8.02 23.15
N MET A 229 -9.20 7.99 21.85
CA MET A 229 -10.31 7.20 21.30
C MET A 229 -10.04 5.70 21.35
N TYR A 230 -8.78 5.29 21.52
CA TYR A 230 -8.34 3.89 21.56
C TYR A 230 -7.92 3.47 22.97
N GLU A 231 -8.40 4.12 24.02
CA GLU A 231 -8.13 3.72 25.40
C GLU A 231 -9.24 2.80 25.94
N THR A 232 -8.87 1.85 26.79
CA THR A 232 -9.80 1.04 27.59
C THR A 232 -9.28 0.94 29.01
N TYR A 233 -10.18 0.81 29.99
CA TYR A 233 -9.80 0.53 31.36
C TYR A 233 -9.09 -0.83 31.49
N HIS A 234 -7.97 -0.82 32.22
CA HIS A 234 -7.26 -1.98 32.73
C HIS A 234 -7.36 -2.00 34.27
N ARG A 235 -7.07 -3.16 34.89
CA ARG A 235 -7.17 -3.32 36.35
C ARG A 235 -6.34 -2.26 37.10
N HIS A 236 -6.74 -1.95 38.34
CA HIS A 236 -6.04 -1.03 39.24
C HIS A 236 -5.86 0.40 38.70
N ASN A 237 -6.90 0.99 38.10
CA ASN A 237 -6.85 2.36 37.55
C ASN A 237 -5.78 2.59 36.47
N GLN A 238 -5.39 1.53 35.76
CA GLN A 238 -4.54 1.65 34.57
C GLN A 238 -5.43 1.71 33.33
N THR A 239 -4.89 2.24 32.23
CA THR A 239 -5.51 2.14 30.91
C THR A 239 -4.63 1.31 29.99
N GLY A 240 -5.26 0.71 28.98
CA GLY A 240 -4.60 0.00 27.91
C GLY A 240 -5.00 0.56 26.54
N ASN A 241 -4.16 0.33 25.54
CA ASN A 241 -4.38 0.76 24.18
C ASN A 241 -5.10 -0.34 23.40
N ILE A 242 -6.29 -0.05 22.90
CA ILE A 242 -7.08 -0.92 22.02
C ILE A 242 -6.29 -1.14 20.72
N ILE A 243 -6.14 -2.41 20.34
CA ILE A 243 -5.54 -2.83 19.07
C ILE A 243 -6.64 -3.25 18.10
N VAL A 244 -7.62 -4.01 18.60
CA VAL A 244 -8.77 -4.48 17.82
C VAL A 244 -10.03 -4.46 18.67
N THR A 245 -11.14 -3.99 18.10
CA THR A 245 -12.48 -4.21 18.63
C THR A 245 -13.25 -5.11 17.67
N LEU A 246 -13.78 -6.24 18.15
CA LEU A 246 -14.76 -7.01 17.40
C LEU A 246 -16.14 -6.40 17.63
N TRP A 247 -16.88 -6.26 16.54
CA TRP A 247 -18.25 -5.78 16.51
C TRP A 247 -19.16 -6.84 15.94
N SER A 248 -20.43 -6.82 16.33
CA SER A 248 -21.42 -7.78 15.86
C SER A 248 -22.76 -7.12 15.53
N ASP A 249 -23.43 -7.65 14.52
CA ASP A 249 -24.82 -7.29 14.19
C ASP A 249 -25.75 -7.54 15.37
N VAL A 250 -26.69 -6.61 15.55
CA VAL A 250 -27.83 -6.77 16.44
C VAL A 250 -29.07 -7.04 15.59
N PHE A 251 -29.76 -8.13 15.92
CA PHE A 251 -31.00 -8.55 15.30
C PHE A 251 -32.18 -8.34 16.25
N THR A 252 -33.39 -8.43 15.72
CA THR A 252 -34.64 -8.41 16.46
C THR A 252 -35.31 -9.78 16.36
N CYS A 253 -35.72 -10.33 17.50
CA CYS A 253 -36.47 -11.58 17.54
C CYS A 253 -37.83 -11.42 16.85
N THR A 254 -38.11 -12.24 15.85
CA THR A 254 -39.39 -12.22 15.11
C THR A 254 -40.61 -12.63 15.94
N ASN A 255 -40.40 -13.24 17.11
CA ASN A 255 -41.49 -13.67 18.00
C ASN A 255 -41.80 -12.65 19.10
N CYS A 256 -40.77 -12.12 19.78
CA CYS A 256 -40.97 -11.26 20.96
C CYS A 256 -40.39 -9.85 20.83
N GLY A 257 -39.78 -9.51 19.69
CA GLY A 257 -39.20 -8.17 19.45
C GLY A 257 -37.92 -7.87 20.25
N ALA A 258 -37.43 -8.77 21.09
CA ALA A 258 -36.22 -8.54 21.86
C ALA A 258 -34.97 -8.49 20.96
N GLU A 259 -34.02 -7.60 21.30
CA GLU A 259 -32.72 -7.55 20.61
C GLU A 259 -31.88 -8.81 20.90
N ILE A 260 -31.20 -9.26 19.85
CA ILE A 260 -30.33 -10.44 19.83
C ILE A 260 -28.99 -9.98 19.25
N VAL A 261 -27.97 -9.89 20.11
CA VAL A 261 -26.58 -9.71 19.65
C VAL A 261 -26.12 -11.02 19.03
N PHE A 262 -25.71 -10.98 17.76
CA PHE A 262 -25.37 -12.19 17.02
C PHE A 262 -24.20 -12.95 17.65
N TRP A 263 -23.14 -12.24 18.05
CA TRP A 263 -22.00 -12.82 18.76
C TRP A 263 -22.42 -13.66 19.97
N ASP A 264 -23.18 -13.08 20.89
CA ASP A 264 -23.58 -13.70 22.15
C ASP A 264 -24.39 -14.99 22.01
N ARG A 265 -24.99 -15.20 20.82
CA ARG A 265 -25.95 -16.29 20.59
C ARG A 265 -25.53 -17.26 19.51
N ALA A 266 -24.68 -16.84 18.60
CA ALA A 266 -24.18 -17.68 17.53
C ALA A 266 -22.74 -18.16 17.79
N VAL A 267 -21.90 -17.40 18.50
CA VAL A 267 -20.49 -17.76 18.68
C VAL A 267 -20.32 -18.56 19.97
N ASN A 268 -19.96 -19.84 19.83
CA ASN A 268 -19.67 -20.72 20.95
C ASN A 268 -18.14 -20.90 21.08
N LEU A 269 -17.55 -20.29 22.11
CA LEU A 269 -16.10 -20.33 22.34
C LEU A 269 -15.62 -21.71 22.83
N ASP A 270 -16.48 -22.47 23.51
CA ASP A 270 -16.14 -23.79 24.05
C ASP A 270 -16.07 -24.84 22.95
N SER A 271 -17.12 -24.93 22.12
CA SER A 271 -17.14 -25.82 20.95
C SER A 271 -16.26 -25.31 19.82
N ALA A 272 -15.95 -24.00 19.78
CA ALA A 272 -15.29 -23.31 18.67
C ALA A 272 -16.10 -23.35 17.36
N GLU A 273 -17.39 -23.09 17.48
CA GLU A 273 -18.32 -23.14 16.35
C GLU A 273 -19.18 -21.87 16.29
N ILE A 274 -19.70 -21.60 15.09
CA ILE A 274 -20.77 -20.62 14.89
C ILE A 274 -22.05 -21.41 14.66
N GLU A 275 -22.97 -21.30 15.60
CA GLU A 275 -24.24 -22.01 15.58
C GLU A 275 -25.12 -21.51 14.42
N ASP A 276 -25.66 -22.45 13.63
CA ASP A 276 -26.60 -22.15 12.54
C ASP A 276 -27.98 -21.67 13.07
N LYS A 277 -28.31 -22.07 14.31
CA LYS A 277 -29.57 -21.74 14.98
C LYS A 277 -29.31 -20.84 16.18
N ILE A 278 -29.95 -19.68 16.17
CA ILE A 278 -29.82 -18.64 17.18
C ILE A 278 -31.03 -18.71 18.11
N SER A 279 -30.79 -18.91 19.40
CA SER A 279 -31.85 -18.98 20.42
C SER A 279 -32.07 -17.61 21.08
N CYS A 280 -33.31 -17.13 21.09
CA CYS A 280 -33.68 -15.89 21.78
C CYS A 280 -33.60 -16.04 23.30
N LYS A 281 -32.97 -15.09 23.99
CA LYS A 281 -32.82 -15.10 25.46
C LYS A 281 -34.12 -14.87 26.24
N VAL A 282 -35.11 -14.25 25.60
CA VAL A 282 -36.35 -13.83 26.26
C VAL A 282 -37.44 -14.88 26.11
N CYS A 283 -37.69 -15.36 24.88
CA CYS A 283 -38.78 -16.30 24.61
C CYS A 283 -38.32 -17.70 24.20
N GLY A 284 -37.01 -17.96 24.11
CA GLY A 284 -36.44 -19.28 23.81
C GLY A 284 -36.60 -19.75 22.35
N VAL A 285 -37.28 -19.00 21.49
CA VAL A 285 -37.48 -19.40 20.08
C VAL A 285 -36.13 -19.52 19.37
N GLN A 286 -36.00 -20.54 18.52
CA GLN A 286 -34.84 -20.76 17.68
C GLN A 286 -35.10 -20.24 16.27
N ASN A 287 -34.21 -19.39 15.77
CA ASN A 287 -34.26 -18.85 14.42
C ASN A 287 -32.98 -19.17 13.66
N LYS A 288 -33.08 -19.39 12.34
CA LYS A 288 -31.92 -19.24 11.47
C LYS A 288 -31.61 -17.75 11.34
N LYS A 289 -30.33 -17.40 11.18
CA LYS A 289 -29.91 -16.01 10.96
C LYS A 289 -30.66 -15.32 9.82
N THR A 290 -30.91 -16.04 8.72
CA THR A 290 -31.65 -15.53 7.55
C THR A 290 -33.10 -15.13 7.84
N ASN A 291 -33.67 -15.60 8.95
CA ASN A 291 -35.05 -15.32 9.34
C ASN A 291 -35.13 -14.22 10.40
N LEU A 292 -33.99 -13.70 10.86
CA LEU A 292 -33.96 -12.60 11.82
C LEU A 292 -34.01 -11.28 11.07
N GLU A 293 -34.77 -10.33 11.61
CA GLU A 293 -34.75 -8.95 11.15
C GLU A 293 -33.60 -8.20 11.83
N ARG A 294 -32.99 -7.25 11.14
CA ARG A 294 -31.94 -6.40 11.73
C ARG A 294 -32.58 -5.43 12.71
N ALA A 295 -31.93 -5.22 13.85
CA ALA A 295 -32.19 -4.03 14.66
C ALA A 295 -31.61 -2.80 13.93
N TRP A 296 -32.17 -1.63 14.19
CA TRP A 296 -31.84 -0.41 13.46
C TRP A 296 -31.47 0.72 14.40
N VAL A 297 -30.48 1.51 13.99
CA VAL A 297 -30.15 2.80 14.59
C VAL A 297 -30.64 3.89 13.67
N VAL A 298 -31.37 4.86 14.23
CA VAL A 298 -31.80 6.07 13.54
C VAL A 298 -30.92 7.20 14.06
N LYS A 299 -30.15 7.85 13.18
CA LYS A 299 -29.28 8.98 13.55
C LYS A 299 -29.31 10.08 12.50
N PHE A 300 -29.10 11.31 12.94
CA PHE A 300 -28.96 12.45 12.03
C PHE A 300 -27.56 12.46 11.45
N ASP A 301 -27.44 12.34 10.13
CA ASP A 301 -26.17 12.49 9.44
C ASP A 301 -25.96 13.97 9.12
N THR A 302 -25.04 14.62 9.85
CA THR A 302 -24.75 16.04 9.69
C THR A 302 -24.13 16.39 8.34
N LEU A 303 -23.50 15.42 7.66
CA LEU A 303 -22.87 15.61 6.35
C LEU A 303 -23.91 15.52 5.23
N LEU A 304 -24.89 14.65 5.39
CA LEU A 304 -25.98 14.48 4.43
C LEU A 304 -27.19 15.39 4.73
N GLY A 305 -27.23 16.03 5.90
CA GLY A 305 -28.27 16.96 6.31
C GLY A 305 -29.64 16.33 6.58
N HIS A 306 -29.71 15.01 6.79
CA HIS A 306 -30.96 14.30 7.05
C HIS A 306 -30.78 13.09 7.96
N THR A 307 -31.90 12.59 8.48
CA THR A 307 -31.93 11.39 9.30
C THR A 307 -31.75 10.14 8.44
N ILE A 308 -30.79 9.31 8.82
CA ILE A 308 -30.51 8.02 8.19
C ILE A 308 -30.88 6.87 9.13
N LYS A 309 -31.09 5.69 8.56
CA LYS A 309 -31.37 4.45 9.27
C LYS A 309 -30.34 3.40 8.86
N ILE A 310 -29.52 2.94 9.79
CA ILE A 310 -28.44 1.97 9.56
C ILE A 310 -28.66 0.73 10.42
N ALA A 311 -28.33 -0.45 9.90
CA ALA A 311 -28.33 -1.69 10.68
C ALA A 311 -27.46 -1.56 11.95
N LYS A 312 -28.01 -1.93 13.09
CA LYS A 312 -27.35 -1.79 14.40
C LYS A 312 -26.22 -2.80 14.54
N GLN A 313 -25.06 -2.32 15.00
CA GLN A 313 -23.93 -3.15 15.45
C GLN A 313 -23.48 -2.69 16.84
N THR A 314 -22.88 -3.61 17.60
CA THR A 314 -22.35 -3.35 18.95
C THR A 314 -20.97 -3.98 19.11
N PRO A 315 -20.04 -3.38 19.89
CA PRO A 315 -18.79 -4.05 20.23
C PRO A 315 -19.07 -5.27 21.11
N VAL A 316 -18.28 -6.33 20.94
CA VAL A 316 -18.46 -7.62 21.63
C VAL A 316 -17.17 -8.20 22.21
N LEU A 317 -16.00 -7.74 21.74
CA LEU A 317 -14.71 -8.09 22.31
C LEU A 317 -13.70 -6.97 22.05
N ILE A 318 -12.91 -6.62 23.05
CA ILE A 318 -11.79 -5.68 22.92
C ILE A 318 -10.49 -6.42 23.17
N VAL A 319 -9.56 -6.32 22.21
CA VAL A 319 -8.17 -6.76 22.35
C VAL A 319 -7.30 -5.54 22.47
N TYR A 320 -6.56 -5.46 23.57
CA TYR A 320 -5.78 -4.29 23.93
C TYR A 320 -4.41 -4.66 24.51
N GLU A 321 -3.50 -3.71 24.55
CA GLU A 321 -2.18 -3.85 25.14
C GLU A 321 -2.01 -2.92 26.35
N CYS A 322 -1.46 -3.46 27.43
CA CYS A 322 -1.08 -2.70 28.62
C CYS A 322 0.27 -3.23 29.09
N ASN A 323 1.24 -2.33 29.32
CA ASN A 323 2.59 -2.70 29.79
C ASN A 323 3.28 -3.81 28.95
N GLY A 324 3.17 -3.72 27.62
CA GLY A 324 3.77 -4.68 26.68
C GLY A 324 3.13 -6.07 26.65
N LYS A 325 1.97 -6.25 27.31
CA LYS A 325 1.21 -7.50 27.31
C LYS A 325 -0.16 -7.30 26.68
N ARG A 326 -0.61 -8.29 25.91
CA ARG A 326 -1.94 -8.32 25.30
C ARG A 326 -2.97 -8.90 26.25
N TYR A 327 -4.13 -8.29 26.25
CA TYR A 327 -5.29 -8.66 27.05
C TYR A 327 -6.55 -8.64 26.19
N GLU A 328 -7.58 -9.29 26.71
CA GLU A 328 -8.91 -9.30 26.12
C GLU A 328 -9.94 -9.01 27.20
N LYS A 329 -11.02 -8.32 26.83
CA LYS A 329 -12.19 -8.09 27.68
C LYS A 329 -13.45 -8.01 26.84
N TYR A 330 -14.59 -8.27 27.46
CA TYR A 330 -15.85 -7.77 26.96
C TYR A 330 -15.93 -6.26 27.22
N PRO A 331 -16.55 -5.46 26.33
CA PRO A 331 -16.77 -4.03 26.58
C PRO A 331 -17.53 -3.81 27.89
N ASP A 332 -17.10 -2.82 28.66
CA ASP A 332 -17.81 -2.34 29.86
C ASP A 332 -18.44 -0.96 29.64
N ASP A 333 -19.17 -0.45 30.63
CA ASP A 333 -19.91 0.81 30.53
C ASP A 333 -19.00 1.99 30.12
N LYS A 334 -17.73 2.01 30.55
CA LYS A 334 -16.79 3.07 30.18
C LYS A 334 -16.40 3.00 28.71
N ASP A 335 -16.31 1.80 28.13
CA ASP A 335 -16.06 1.64 26.70
C ASP A 335 -17.24 2.15 25.88
N PHE A 336 -18.49 1.93 26.34
CA PHE A 336 -19.69 2.46 25.70
C PHE A 336 -19.78 3.99 25.84
N GLU A 337 -19.50 4.54 27.02
CA GLU A 337 -19.42 6.00 27.24
C GLU A 337 -18.40 6.66 26.32
N LEU A 338 -17.23 6.04 26.12
CA LEU A 338 -16.20 6.51 25.19
C LEU A 338 -16.71 6.52 23.73
N LEU A 339 -17.39 5.45 23.30
CA LEU A 339 -17.97 5.38 21.96
C LEU A 339 -19.03 6.47 21.74
N ASP A 340 -19.89 6.71 22.73
CA ASP A 340 -20.89 7.77 22.67
C ASP A 340 -20.23 9.16 22.60
N GLN A 341 -19.15 9.38 23.36
CA GLN A 341 -18.35 10.61 23.27
C GLN A 341 -17.76 10.78 21.86
N ILE A 342 -17.25 9.71 21.25
CA ILE A 342 -16.68 9.74 19.89
C ILE A 342 -17.75 10.03 18.83
N GLU A 343 -18.93 9.40 18.91
CA GLU A 343 -20.02 9.64 17.96
C GLU A 343 -20.50 11.09 17.96
N GLN A 344 -20.39 11.79 19.09
CA GLN A 344 -20.73 13.21 19.22
C GLN A 344 -19.67 14.16 18.64
N GLN A 345 -18.46 13.69 18.34
CA GLN A 345 -17.40 14.56 17.79
C GLN A 345 -17.65 14.91 16.32
N SER A 346 -17.45 16.19 15.99
CA SER A 346 -17.22 16.60 14.60
C SER A 346 -15.81 16.21 14.16
N ILE A 347 -15.66 15.73 12.93
CA ILE A 347 -14.35 15.48 12.33
C ILE A 347 -13.94 16.76 11.59
N PRO A 348 -12.90 17.49 12.02
CA PRO A 348 -12.55 18.79 11.44
C PRO A 348 -11.64 18.68 10.21
N TYR A 349 -11.59 17.50 9.57
CA TYR A 349 -10.75 17.21 8.41
C TYR A 349 -11.57 16.63 7.26
N TRP A 350 -11.02 16.71 6.05
CA TRP A 350 -11.65 16.13 4.89
C TRP A 350 -11.62 14.60 4.93
N PHE A 351 -12.73 13.98 4.51
CA PHE A 351 -12.86 12.56 4.21
C PHE A 351 -13.97 12.39 3.15
N PRO A 352 -13.96 11.28 2.39
CA PRO A 352 -14.95 11.04 1.35
C PRO A 352 -16.36 10.83 1.92
N THR A 353 -17.33 11.51 1.32
CA THR A 353 -18.75 11.47 1.69
C THR A 353 -19.64 11.11 0.50
N GLU A 354 -19.03 10.73 -0.62
CA GLU A 354 -19.72 10.43 -1.85
C GLU A 354 -20.63 9.22 -1.69
N ARG A 355 -21.78 9.26 -2.37
CA ARG A 355 -22.64 8.09 -2.49
C ARG A 355 -21.95 7.02 -3.32
N MET A 356 -22.12 5.76 -2.95
CA MET A 356 -21.59 4.64 -3.73
C MET A 356 -22.11 4.65 -5.18
N PRO A 357 -21.24 4.37 -6.18
CA PRO A 357 -21.59 4.40 -7.60
C PRO A 357 -22.67 3.37 -7.93
N VAL A 358 -23.45 3.60 -8.98
CA VAL A 358 -24.49 2.65 -9.43
C VAL A 358 -23.85 1.31 -9.78
N GLY A 359 -24.40 0.23 -9.25
CA GLY A 359 -23.98 -1.15 -9.52
C GLY A 359 -24.52 -2.10 -8.45
N GLU A 360 -24.68 -3.38 -8.82
CA GLU A 360 -25.19 -4.42 -7.91
C GLU A 360 -24.28 -4.56 -6.69
N GLU A 361 -23.00 -4.85 -6.90
CA GLU A 361 -22.03 -5.01 -5.80
C GLU A 361 -21.65 -3.70 -5.12
N SER A 362 -21.64 -2.57 -5.84
CA SER A 362 -21.32 -1.26 -5.25
C SER A 362 -22.42 -0.72 -4.34
N ARG A 363 -23.69 -1.09 -4.56
CA ARG A 363 -24.86 -0.65 -3.78
C ARG A 363 -25.55 -1.78 -3.00
N ARG A 364 -24.93 -2.95 -2.92
CA ARG A 364 -25.48 -4.14 -2.22
C ARG A 364 -25.85 -3.92 -0.75
N ASN A 365 -25.32 -2.86 -0.13
CA ASN A 365 -25.54 -2.54 1.28
C ASN A 365 -26.52 -1.37 1.49
N ASP A 366 -27.16 -0.88 0.43
CA ASP A 366 -28.18 0.18 0.52
C ASP A 366 -29.35 -0.27 1.42
N ASP A 367 -29.71 -1.56 1.38
CA ASP A 367 -30.77 -2.17 2.18
C ASP A 367 -30.50 -2.12 3.68
N ILE A 368 -29.22 -2.10 4.09
CA ILE A 368 -28.76 -1.98 5.49
C ILE A 368 -28.35 -0.55 5.88
N GLY A 369 -28.58 0.44 4.99
CA GLY A 369 -28.32 1.86 5.24
C GLY A 369 -26.88 2.31 4.98
N VAL A 370 -26.02 1.43 4.47
CA VAL A 370 -24.62 1.75 4.15
C VAL A 370 -24.53 2.18 2.68
N THR A 371 -24.76 3.48 2.46
CA THR A 371 -25.02 4.07 1.13
C THR A 371 -23.91 5.01 0.64
N HIS A 372 -23.07 5.52 1.54
CA HIS A 372 -22.01 6.49 1.27
C HIS A 372 -20.66 5.99 1.81
N VAL A 373 -19.54 6.49 1.28
CA VAL A 373 -18.19 6.01 1.62
C VAL A 373 -17.93 6.06 3.14
N HIS A 374 -18.31 7.14 3.82
CA HIS A 374 -18.09 7.29 5.26
C HIS A 374 -18.88 6.31 6.13
N HIS A 375 -19.93 5.67 5.59
CA HIS A 375 -20.69 4.64 6.33
C HIS A 375 -19.91 3.33 6.47
N PHE A 376 -18.83 3.11 5.73
CA PHE A 376 -18.02 1.90 5.80
C PHE A 376 -16.95 1.93 6.90
N PHE A 377 -17.01 2.90 7.81
CA PHE A 377 -16.04 3.07 8.89
C PHE A 377 -16.74 3.33 10.21
N THR A 378 -16.15 2.87 11.31
CA THR A 378 -16.51 3.40 12.64
C THR A 378 -16.13 4.88 12.69
N LYS A 379 -16.86 5.69 13.47
CA LYS A 379 -16.56 7.12 13.61
C LYS A 379 -15.11 7.37 14.07
N ARG A 380 -14.63 6.54 15.01
CA ARG A 380 -13.25 6.55 15.51
C ARG A 380 -12.22 6.35 14.38
N ASN A 381 -12.34 5.27 13.60
CA ASN A 381 -11.39 5.01 12.52
C ASN A 381 -11.50 6.06 11.41
N LEU A 382 -12.71 6.53 11.09
CA LEU A 382 -12.91 7.61 10.11
C LEU A 382 -12.19 8.90 10.55
N TYR A 383 -12.31 9.28 11.82
CA TYR A 383 -11.61 10.44 12.38
C TYR A 383 -10.09 10.23 12.24
N ALA A 384 -9.55 9.13 12.77
CA ALA A 384 -8.11 8.89 12.76
C ALA A 384 -7.52 8.84 11.33
N LEU A 385 -8.27 8.28 10.37
CA LEU A 385 -7.88 8.30 8.95
C LEU A 385 -7.94 9.71 8.34
N ALA A 386 -8.95 10.51 8.69
CA ALA A 386 -9.05 11.89 8.20
C ALA A 386 -7.90 12.76 8.74
N VAL A 387 -7.52 12.59 10.01
CA VAL A 387 -6.30 13.20 10.59
C VAL A 387 -5.08 12.73 9.80
N ALA A 388 -4.88 11.42 9.68
CA ALA A 388 -3.71 10.88 8.99
C ALA A 388 -3.61 11.40 7.55
N TRP A 389 -4.72 11.44 6.82
CA TRP A 389 -4.77 11.98 5.46
C TRP A 389 -4.41 13.48 5.40
N SER A 390 -4.88 14.28 6.36
CA SER A 390 -4.55 15.70 6.44
C SER A 390 -3.08 15.99 6.78
N LYS A 391 -2.42 15.06 7.48
CA LYS A 391 -1.02 15.19 7.91
C LYS A 391 -0.03 14.60 6.90
N ALA A 392 -0.46 13.66 6.07
CA ALA A 392 0.37 13.05 5.03
C ALA A 392 0.80 14.11 3.99
N GLN A 393 2.11 14.36 3.90
CA GLN A 393 2.69 15.36 3.02
C GLN A 393 3.07 14.74 1.67
N SER A 394 3.60 13.52 1.66
CA SER A 394 4.02 12.85 0.44
C SER A 394 2.94 11.94 -0.14
N ILE A 395 3.01 11.72 -1.45
CA ILE A 395 2.20 10.72 -2.15
C ILE A 395 2.43 9.31 -1.57
N ARG A 396 3.62 9.02 -1.03
CA ARG A 396 3.92 7.72 -0.40
C ARG A 396 3.23 7.54 0.93
N ALA A 397 3.19 8.57 1.77
CA ALA A 397 2.43 8.53 3.00
C ALA A 397 0.93 8.35 2.69
N LYS A 398 0.40 9.07 1.69
CA LYS A 398 -0.98 8.88 1.20
C LYS A 398 -1.20 7.46 0.68
N PHE A 399 -0.27 6.91 -0.11
CA PHE A 399 -0.34 5.52 -0.59
C PHE A 399 -0.32 4.50 0.56
N LEU A 400 0.57 4.68 1.55
CA LEU A 400 0.61 3.89 2.77
C LEU A 400 -0.76 3.88 3.44
N LEU A 401 -1.41 5.04 3.61
CA LEU A 401 -2.74 5.13 4.21
C LEU A 401 -3.82 4.41 3.40
N THR A 402 -3.82 4.55 2.07
CA THR A 402 -4.77 3.80 1.22
C THR A 402 -4.57 2.29 1.32
N SER A 403 -3.34 1.83 1.54
CA SER A 403 -3.05 0.42 1.77
C SER A 403 -3.63 -0.11 3.08
N LEU A 404 -4.08 0.74 4.01
CA LEU A 404 -4.69 0.32 5.28
C LEU A 404 -6.20 0.11 5.19
N MET A 405 -6.84 0.53 4.09
CA MET A 405 -8.31 0.60 3.99
C MET A 405 -8.99 -0.76 4.20
N TYR A 406 -8.34 -1.84 3.77
CA TYR A 406 -8.89 -3.19 3.89
C TYR A 406 -9.00 -3.69 5.33
N LYS A 407 -8.21 -3.13 6.26
CA LYS A 407 -8.26 -3.44 7.70
C LYS A 407 -8.90 -2.34 8.54
N SER A 408 -9.08 -1.15 7.97
CA SER A 408 -9.59 0.01 8.70
C SER A 408 -11.11 0.21 8.54
N SER A 409 -11.73 -0.50 7.60
CA SER A 409 -13.17 -0.44 7.32
C SER A 409 -13.97 -1.55 8.01
N LEU A 410 -15.28 -1.36 8.10
CA LEU A 410 -16.28 -2.32 8.61
C LEU A 410 -16.35 -3.60 7.75
N LEU A 411 -15.71 -3.64 6.59
CA LEU A 411 -15.61 -4.81 5.71
C LEU A 411 -14.58 -5.84 6.20
N CYS A 412 -13.70 -5.47 7.13
CA CYS A 412 -12.65 -6.34 7.65
C CYS A 412 -13.26 -7.49 8.47
N ALA A 413 -13.49 -8.63 7.83
CA ALA A 413 -14.05 -9.81 8.49
C ALA A 413 -12.97 -10.60 9.25
N PRO A 414 -13.22 -11.06 10.49
CA PRO A 414 -12.31 -11.97 11.17
C PRO A 414 -12.32 -13.36 10.50
N LEU A 415 -11.14 -13.98 10.44
CA LEU A 415 -10.99 -15.39 10.08
C LEU A 415 -11.36 -16.23 11.30
N MET A 416 -12.64 -16.60 11.41
CA MET A 416 -13.18 -17.25 12.62
C MET A 416 -12.51 -18.58 12.97
N SER A 417 -12.06 -19.36 11.98
CA SER A 417 -11.25 -20.56 12.22
C SER A 417 -9.94 -20.25 12.95
N ASN A 418 -9.23 -19.20 12.52
CA ASN A 418 -8.00 -18.74 13.17
C ASN A 418 -8.29 -18.11 14.54
N PHE A 419 -9.41 -17.40 14.68
CA PHE A 419 -9.83 -16.82 15.96
C PHE A 419 -10.02 -17.90 17.01
N PHE A 420 -10.77 -18.97 16.69
CA PHE A 420 -10.96 -20.10 17.59
C PHE A 420 -9.68 -20.87 17.86
N ALA A 421 -8.82 -21.06 16.86
CA ALA A 421 -7.52 -21.69 17.05
C ALA A 421 -6.66 -20.90 18.06
N ALA A 422 -6.65 -19.56 17.95
CA ALA A 422 -5.96 -18.68 18.88
C ALA A 422 -6.51 -18.80 20.31
N LYS A 423 -7.84 -18.87 20.49
CA LYS A 423 -8.46 -19.10 21.82
C LYS A 423 -8.05 -20.42 22.46
N LYS A 424 -7.77 -21.45 21.65
CA LYS A 424 -7.28 -22.76 22.10
C LYS A 424 -5.76 -22.82 22.25
N GLY A 425 -5.06 -21.68 22.17
CA GLY A 425 -3.59 -21.61 22.28
C GLY A 425 -2.85 -22.32 21.15
N LYS A 426 -3.51 -22.58 20.01
CA LYS A 426 -2.88 -23.25 18.87
C LYS A 426 -2.13 -22.25 18.01
N ALA A 427 -0.96 -22.65 17.53
CA ALA A 427 -0.24 -21.90 16.49
C ALA A 427 -1.11 -21.85 15.22
N GLY A 428 -1.42 -20.64 14.77
CA GLY A 428 -2.20 -20.38 13.58
C GLY A 428 -1.84 -19.00 13.01
N GLY A 429 -2.31 -18.73 11.78
CA GLY A 429 -2.19 -17.39 11.21
C GLY A 429 -3.00 -16.36 12.01
N GLY A 430 -2.75 -15.06 11.74
CA GLY A 430 -3.55 -13.99 12.33
C GLY A 430 -5.05 -14.17 12.02
N TRP A 431 -5.91 -13.83 12.99
CA TRP A 431 -7.36 -13.92 12.83
C TRP A 431 -8.01 -12.62 12.35
N VAL A 432 -7.31 -11.49 12.43
CA VAL A 432 -7.72 -10.24 11.77
C VAL A 432 -7.58 -10.46 10.26
N GLY A 433 -8.71 -10.61 9.58
CA GLY A 433 -8.75 -10.87 8.15
C GLY A 433 -8.64 -9.60 7.32
N LYS A 434 -9.46 -9.56 6.27
CA LYS A 434 -9.56 -8.49 5.29
C LYS A 434 -10.97 -8.49 4.70
N GLU A 435 -11.26 -7.53 3.83
CA GLU A 435 -12.44 -7.53 2.99
C GLU A 435 -12.50 -8.77 2.08
N ARG A 436 -13.70 -9.17 1.66
CA ARG A 436 -13.84 -10.22 0.66
C ARG A 436 -13.54 -9.64 -0.72
N SER A 437 -12.53 -10.19 -1.40
CA SER A 437 -12.14 -9.76 -2.75
C SER A 437 -13.31 -9.82 -3.73
N GLY A 438 -13.46 -8.75 -4.53
CA GLY A 438 -14.48 -8.64 -5.57
C GLY A 438 -15.88 -8.26 -5.09
N THR A 439 -16.06 -7.94 -3.80
CA THR A 439 -17.37 -7.58 -3.25
C THR A 439 -17.26 -6.61 -2.06
N LEU A 440 -18.28 -5.78 -1.84
CA LEU A 440 -18.43 -4.97 -0.63
C LEU A 440 -19.21 -5.72 0.45
N TYR A 441 -18.82 -6.97 0.72
CA TYR A 441 -19.52 -7.80 1.70
C TYR A 441 -19.41 -7.21 3.10
N TYR A 442 -20.55 -6.79 3.66
CA TYR A 442 -20.67 -6.28 5.02
C TYR A 442 -20.90 -7.45 6.01
N PRO A 443 -19.87 -7.86 6.79
CA PRO A 443 -19.97 -9.06 7.62
C PRO A 443 -20.74 -8.78 8.91
N SER A 444 -21.43 -9.80 9.44
CA SER A 444 -22.13 -9.68 10.74
C SER A 444 -21.22 -9.70 11.96
N ILE A 445 -19.94 -10.00 11.75
CA ILE A 445 -18.88 -9.80 12.72
C ILE A 445 -17.74 -9.14 11.95
N HIS A 446 -17.25 -7.99 12.41
CA HIS A 446 -16.11 -7.32 11.81
C HIS A 446 -15.07 -6.96 12.86
N SER A 447 -13.83 -6.81 12.41
CA SER A 447 -12.69 -6.35 13.20
C SER A 447 -12.44 -4.88 12.90
N GLU A 448 -12.69 -4.01 13.86
CA GLU A 448 -12.21 -2.63 13.83
C GLU A 448 -10.76 -2.61 14.34
N VAL A 449 -9.79 -2.38 13.44
CA VAL A 449 -8.36 -2.35 13.78
C VAL A 449 -7.91 -0.92 14.03
N ALA A 450 -7.17 -0.68 15.10
CA ALA A 450 -6.63 0.64 15.44
C ALA A 450 -5.69 1.17 14.35
N ILE A 451 -5.75 2.46 14.04
CA ILE A 451 -5.02 3.07 12.90
C ILE A 451 -3.51 3.22 13.19
N VAL A 452 -3.13 3.71 14.37
CA VAL A 452 -1.71 3.98 14.69
C VAL A 452 -0.83 2.73 14.61
N PRO A 453 -1.21 1.56 15.19
CA PRO A 453 -0.43 0.34 15.03
C PRO A 453 -0.30 -0.11 13.57
N GLN A 454 -1.34 0.13 12.75
CA GLN A 454 -1.28 -0.18 11.32
C GLN A 454 -0.24 0.68 10.59
N ILE A 455 -0.21 2.00 10.84
CA ILE A 455 0.81 2.89 10.28
C ILE A 455 2.20 2.39 10.68
N LYS A 456 2.47 2.19 11.98
CA LYS A 456 3.77 1.72 12.49
C LYS A 456 4.22 0.38 11.89
N SER A 457 3.28 -0.54 11.64
CA SER A 457 3.60 -1.84 11.04
C SER A 457 4.11 -1.75 9.58
N ARG A 458 3.91 -0.61 8.92
CA ARG A 458 4.35 -0.35 7.54
C ARG A 458 5.63 0.48 7.47
N THR A 459 6.10 1.02 8.59
CA THR A 459 7.32 1.86 8.65
C THR A 459 8.54 1.09 9.11
N CYS A 460 8.36 -0.01 9.82
CA CYS A 460 9.47 -0.88 10.19
C CYS A 460 9.95 -1.64 8.96
N LEU A 461 11.00 -1.14 8.31
CA LEU A 461 11.92 -2.01 7.59
C LEU A 461 12.48 -2.96 8.64
N SER A 462 11.92 -4.17 8.75
CA SER A 462 12.65 -5.26 9.37
C SER A 462 13.97 -5.34 8.61
N THR A 463 15.07 -4.99 9.26
CA THR A 463 16.45 -4.93 8.73
C THR A 463 17.00 -6.28 8.28
N ASN A 464 16.13 -7.26 8.05
CA ASN A 464 16.44 -8.60 7.58
C ASN A 464 15.53 -8.88 6.38
N PHE A 465 16.00 -8.51 5.20
CA PHE A 465 15.71 -9.27 3.97
C PHE A 465 17.00 -9.95 3.56
#